data_AF-A0A932L2H4-F1
#
_entry.id   AF-A0A932L2H4-F1
#
_cell.length_a   1.000
_cell.length_b   1.000
_cell.length_c   1.000
_cell.angle_alpha   90.00
_cell.angle_beta   90.00
_cell.angle_gamma   90.00
#
_symmetry.space_group_name_H-M   'P 1'
#
loop_
_entity.id
_entity.type
_entity.pdbx_description
1 polymer ?
#
loop_
_entity_poly.entity_id
_entity_poly.type
_entity_poly.pdbx_seq_one_letter_code
_entity_poly.pdbx_strand_id
1 'polypeptide(L)'
;MNIERIFSRFGPGGITSPKSESLATVEEPQGNSPASAPASSRFREILSRYDVHHISPREFSELVQKLFDAGEITQAEVQELSLLRLELDKRHADADQPLDLVRFLQDQLRQQEDEINRQNRHHPEQPIDRDAALRLTRRQLEWMEKFASVQAGRFSGALDQVI
;
A
#
# COMPACT_ATOMS: atom_id res chain seq x y z
N MET A 1 -48.07 12.16 -30.73
CA MET A 1 -49.04 11.51 -29.82
C MET A 1 -48.27 11.15 -28.57
N ASN A 2 -48.19 11.95 -27.50
CA ASN A 2 -49.25 12.56 -26.69
C ASN A 2 -50.28 11.54 -26.18
N ILE A 3 -50.11 11.13 -24.93
CA ILE A 3 -51.17 10.66 -24.03
C ILE A 3 -51.05 11.48 -22.75
N GLU A 4 -51.92 12.46 -22.67
CA GLU A 4 -52.12 13.32 -21.51
C GLU A 4 -52.86 12.60 -20.38
N ARG A 5 -52.54 13.02 -19.15
CA ARG A 5 -53.44 13.34 -18.03
C ARG A 5 -54.39 12.27 -17.48
N ILE A 6 -54.22 12.01 -16.18
CA ILE A 6 -55.35 11.87 -15.24
C ILE A 6 -55.02 12.45 -13.85
N PHE A 7 -55.71 13.58 -13.55
CA PHE A 7 -56.22 14.14 -12.28
C PHE A 7 -55.45 13.88 -10.96
N SER A 8 -54.91 14.91 -10.28
CA SER A 8 -55.60 15.96 -9.49
C SER A 8 -56.30 15.49 -8.20
N ARG A 9 -55.81 16.08 -7.09
CA ARG A 9 -56.55 16.64 -5.95
C ARG A 9 -56.91 15.69 -4.79
N PHE A 10 -56.26 15.87 -3.63
CA PHE A 10 -56.86 16.19 -2.31
C PHE A 10 -55.76 16.22 -1.21
N GLY A 11 -55.53 17.38 -0.57
CA GLY A 11 -55.02 17.45 0.82
C GLY A 11 -56.17 17.20 1.81
N PRO A 12 -55.99 17.16 3.16
CA PRO A 12 -55.24 18.17 3.94
C PRO A 12 -54.52 17.65 5.21
N GLY A 13 -53.76 18.53 5.89
CA GLY A 13 -53.31 18.39 7.29
C GLY A 13 -52.07 17.51 7.47
N GLY A 14 -50.90 17.98 7.93
CA GLY A 14 -50.64 19.04 8.89
C GLY A 14 -50.23 18.39 10.20
N ILE A 15 -48.93 18.13 10.41
CA ILE A 15 -48.26 18.15 11.73
C ILE A 15 -46.73 18.05 11.59
N THR A 16 -46.08 19.11 12.08
CA THR A 16 -44.80 19.14 12.80
C THR A 16 -43.49 18.77 12.09
N SER A 17 -42.70 19.79 11.74
CA SER A 17 -41.25 19.76 12.01
C SER A 17 -41.02 19.71 13.53
N PRO A 18 -40.02 18.95 13.99
CA PRO A 18 -38.79 19.62 14.41
C PRO A 18 -37.50 18.88 14.01
N LYS A 19 -36.55 19.66 13.49
CA LYS A 19 -35.11 19.68 13.84
C LYS A 19 -34.52 18.44 14.55
N SER A 20 -33.69 17.67 13.85
CA SER A 20 -32.41 17.04 14.28
C SER A 20 -31.86 16.26 13.08
N GLU A 21 -30.83 16.77 12.41
CA GLU A 21 -29.46 16.24 12.52
C GLU A 21 -29.33 14.76 12.11
N SER A 22 -28.84 14.53 10.89
CA SER A 22 -27.81 13.51 10.61
C SER A 22 -27.23 13.72 9.23
N LEU A 23 -26.07 14.37 9.24
CA LEU A 23 -24.89 14.12 8.42
C LEU A 23 -24.99 12.89 7.50
N ALA A 24 -24.98 13.12 6.19
CA ALA A 24 -24.34 12.22 5.25
C ALA A 24 -23.28 13.04 4.52
N THR A 25 -22.18 13.28 5.25
CA THR A 25 -20.89 13.60 4.66
C THR A 25 -20.64 12.56 3.58
N VAL A 26 -20.45 13.02 2.35
CA VAL A 26 -19.83 12.25 1.29
C VAL A 26 -18.41 11.98 1.77
N GLU A 27 -18.18 10.79 2.29
CA GLU A 27 -16.85 10.28 2.58
C GLU A 27 -16.17 10.06 1.22
N GLU A 28 -15.46 11.08 0.76
CA GLU A 28 -14.36 10.91 -0.18
C GLU A 28 -13.46 9.79 0.37
N PRO A 29 -13.06 8.80 -0.44
CA PRO A 29 -12.13 7.77 0.00
C PRO A 29 -10.83 8.49 0.35
N GLN A 30 -10.62 8.66 1.65
CA GLN A 30 -9.40 9.20 2.20
C GLN A 30 -8.24 8.44 1.56
N GLY A 31 -7.40 9.20 0.86
CA GLY A 31 -6.06 8.76 0.53
C GLY A 31 -5.40 8.32 1.81
N ASN A 32 -5.40 7.01 2.02
CA ASN A 32 -4.75 6.34 3.14
C ASN A 32 -3.24 6.39 2.87
N SER A 33 -2.67 7.59 3.01
CA SER A 33 -1.25 7.76 3.28
C SER A 33 -0.97 6.97 4.56
N PRO A 34 -0.02 6.02 4.57
CA PRO A 34 0.30 5.23 5.75
C PRO A 34 1.05 6.12 6.76
N ALA A 35 0.34 7.03 7.40
CA ALA A 35 0.82 7.73 8.57
C ALA A 35 0.98 6.69 9.68
N SER A 36 2.23 6.47 10.10
CA SER A 36 2.73 5.64 11.20
C SER A 36 1.73 5.37 12.32
N ALA A 37 0.80 4.43 12.12
CA ALA A 37 0.10 3.77 13.20
C ALA A 37 1.11 2.87 13.92
N PRO A 38 1.09 2.78 15.27
CA PRO A 38 1.90 1.80 15.98
C PRO A 38 1.54 0.42 15.44
N ALA A 39 2.48 -0.19 14.72
CA ALA A 39 2.33 -1.55 14.21
C ALA A 39 1.78 -2.46 15.30
N SER A 40 0.67 -3.15 15.01
CA SER A 40 -0.01 -4.00 15.97
C SER A 40 0.96 -5.06 16.52
N SER A 41 0.72 -5.57 17.73
CA SER A 41 1.58 -6.61 18.30
C SER A 41 1.68 -7.85 17.40
N ARG A 42 0.63 -8.15 16.62
CA ARG A 42 0.62 -9.24 15.65
C ARG A 42 1.47 -8.94 14.41
N PHE A 43 1.43 -7.72 13.90
CA PHE A 43 2.32 -7.27 12.82
C PHE A 43 3.79 -7.47 13.21
N ARG A 44 4.14 -7.06 14.44
CA ARG A 44 5.49 -7.23 14.98
C ARG A 44 5.83 -8.70 15.14
N GLU A 45 4.94 -9.51 15.69
CA GLU A 45 5.19 -10.94 15.88
C GLU A 45 5.44 -11.68 14.55
N ILE A 46 4.65 -11.38 13.52
CA ILE A 46 4.85 -11.99 12.19
C ILE A 46 6.19 -11.58 11.61
N LEU A 47 6.49 -10.28 11.58
CA LEU A 47 7.78 -9.75 11.10
C LEU A 47 8.98 -10.20 11.93
N SER A 48 8.79 -10.74 13.13
CA SER A 48 9.89 -11.25 13.95
C SER A 48 10.64 -12.43 13.35
N ARG A 49 9.94 -13.16 12.48
CA ARG A 49 10.42 -14.42 11.93
C ARG A 49 11.05 -14.25 10.55
N TYR A 50 11.07 -13.03 10.03
CA TYR A 50 11.49 -12.72 8.67
C TYR A 50 12.37 -11.48 8.67
N ASP A 51 13.56 -11.56 8.09
CA ASP A 51 14.49 -10.44 7.97
C ASP A 51 14.43 -9.87 6.54
N VAL A 52 13.97 -8.64 6.36
CA VAL A 52 13.77 -8.08 5.01
C VAL A 52 15.06 -7.81 4.24
N HIS A 53 16.21 -7.84 4.92
CA HIS A 53 17.55 -7.77 4.32
C HIS A 53 18.10 -9.15 3.94
N HIS A 54 17.54 -10.23 4.49
CA HIS A 54 17.89 -11.62 4.21
C HIS A 54 16.63 -12.47 4.07
N ILE A 55 15.82 -12.17 3.06
CA ILE A 55 14.59 -12.93 2.79
C ILE A 55 14.60 -13.48 1.37
N SER A 56 14.21 -14.73 1.23
CA SER A 56 13.99 -15.33 -0.08
C SER A 56 12.64 -14.89 -0.68
N PRO A 57 12.47 -14.91 -2.02
CA PRO A 57 11.17 -14.66 -2.66
C PRO A 57 10.03 -15.53 -2.11
N ARG A 58 10.36 -16.76 -1.69
CA ARG A 58 9.43 -17.70 -1.07
C ARG A 58 9.00 -17.26 0.32
N GLU A 59 9.96 -16.95 1.19
CA GLU A 59 9.68 -16.44 2.54
C GLU A 59 8.93 -15.11 2.51
N PHE A 60 9.23 -14.26 1.53
CA PHE A 60 8.49 -13.01 1.32
C PHE A 60 7.03 -13.27 1.00
N SER A 61 6.73 -14.27 0.18
CA SER A 61 5.34 -14.66 -0.10
C SER A 61 4.62 -15.16 1.14
N GLU A 62 5.30 -15.96 1.97
CA GLU A 62 4.74 -16.44 3.24
C GLU A 62 4.49 -15.31 4.23
N LEU A 63 5.40 -14.33 4.32
CA LEU A 63 5.23 -13.12 5.12
C LEU A 63 3.95 -12.38 4.69
N VAL A 64 3.82 -12.07 3.40
CA VAL A 64 2.66 -11.34 2.85
C VAL A 64 1.36 -12.10 3.14
N GLN A 65 1.35 -13.42 2.94
CA GLN A 65 0.17 -14.23 3.22
C GLN A 65 -0.21 -14.22 4.71
N LYS A 66 0.77 -14.29 5.62
CA LYS A 66 0.53 -14.22 7.08
C LYS A 66 0.03 -12.85 7.52
N LEU A 67 0.53 -11.77 6.92
CA LEU A 67 0.05 -10.42 7.20
C LEU A 67 -1.40 -10.24 6.73
N PHE A 68 -1.76 -10.80 5.58
CA PHE A 68 -3.14 -10.78 5.08
C PHE A 68 -4.09 -11.59 5.96
N ASP A 69 -3.70 -12.81 6.35
CA ASP A 69 -4.49 -13.68 7.23
C ASP A 69 -4.71 -13.03 8.61
N ALA A 70 -3.73 -12.26 9.08
CA ALA A 70 -3.83 -11.48 10.31
C ALA A 70 -4.67 -10.18 10.17
N GLY A 71 -5.10 -9.81 8.96
CA GLY A 71 -5.83 -8.58 8.68
C GLY A 71 -4.99 -7.30 8.77
N GLU A 72 -3.66 -7.43 8.77
CA GLU A 72 -2.73 -6.30 8.88
C GLU A 72 -2.49 -5.57 7.56
N ILE A 73 -2.75 -6.26 6.45
CA ILE A 73 -2.73 -5.72 5.11
C ILE A 73 -4.01 -6.10 4.38
N THR A 74 -4.45 -5.23 3.49
CA THR A 74 -5.61 -5.36 2.63
C THR A 74 -5.28 -6.18 1.38
N GLN A 75 -6.31 -6.62 0.67
CA GLN A 75 -6.15 -7.35 -0.58
C GLN A 75 -5.41 -6.53 -1.65
N ALA A 76 -5.60 -5.21 -1.68
CA ALA A 76 -4.89 -4.32 -2.60
C ALA A 76 -3.38 -4.33 -2.32
N GLU A 77 -2.99 -4.26 -1.05
CA GLU A 77 -1.59 -4.30 -0.62
C GLU A 77 -0.95 -5.66 -0.90
N VAL A 78 -1.70 -6.77 -0.75
CA VAL A 78 -1.24 -8.11 -1.18
C VAL A 78 -0.93 -8.15 -2.66
N GLN A 79 -1.77 -7.54 -3.51
CA GLN A 79 -1.50 -7.49 -4.95
C GLN A 79 -0.26 -6.66 -5.26
N GLU A 80 -0.08 -5.50 -4.63
CA GLU A 80 1.12 -4.67 -4.78
C GLU A 80 2.40 -5.43 -4.40
N LEU A 81 2.38 -6.19 -3.30
CA LEU A 81 3.51 -7.00 -2.84
C LEU A 81 3.71 -8.26 -3.69
N SER A 82 2.64 -8.83 -4.25
CA SER A 82 2.74 -9.96 -5.19
C SER A 82 3.40 -9.56 -6.50
N LEU A 83 3.20 -8.32 -6.96
CA LEU A 83 3.92 -7.77 -8.11
C LEU A 83 5.42 -7.64 -7.84
N LEU A 84 5.81 -7.29 -6.61
CA LEU A 84 7.22 -7.29 -6.20
C LEU A 84 7.82 -8.69 -6.31
N ARG A 85 7.12 -9.72 -5.84
CA ARG A 85 7.56 -11.11 -5.97
C ARG A 85 7.80 -11.50 -7.43
N LEU A 86 6.90 -11.09 -8.35
CA LEU A 86 7.07 -11.37 -9.77
C LEU A 86 8.32 -10.68 -10.35
N GLU A 87 8.62 -9.45 -9.93
CA GLU A 87 9.84 -8.77 -10.35
C GLU A 87 11.11 -9.40 -9.75
N LEU A 88 11.03 -9.90 -8.52
CA LEU A 88 12.12 -10.67 -7.92
C LEU A 88 12.38 -11.95 -8.69
N ASP A 89 11.34 -12.71 -9.05
CA ASP A 89 11.44 -13.94 -9.83
C ASP A 89 12.07 -13.71 -11.22
N LYS A 90 11.74 -12.57 -11.86
CA LYS A 90 12.34 -12.20 -13.15
C LYS A 90 13.82 -11.82 -13.06
N ARG A 91 14.23 -11.15 -11.98
CA ARG A 91 15.61 -10.64 -11.81
C ARG A 91 16.53 -11.59 -11.05
N HIS A 92 15.97 -12.47 -10.21
CA HIS A 92 16.66 -13.51 -9.47
C HIS A 92 16.09 -14.85 -9.89
N ALA A 93 16.90 -15.62 -10.62
CA ALA A 93 16.50 -16.92 -11.16
C ALA A 93 16.31 -18.01 -10.07
N ASP A 94 16.65 -17.71 -8.81
CA ASP A 94 16.63 -18.69 -7.72
C ASP A 94 15.77 -18.17 -6.55
N ALA A 95 14.65 -18.86 -6.32
CA ALA A 95 13.65 -18.50 -5.31
C ALA A 95 14.08 -18.82 -3.87
N ASP A 96 15.22 -19.48 -3.68
CA ASP A 96 15.81 -19.81 -2.38
C ASP A 96 17.00 -18.90 -2.02
N GLN A 97 17.42 -18.00 -2.93
CA GLN A 97 18.52 -17.10 -2.63
C GLN A 97 18.04 -15.94 -1.73
N PRO A 98 18.64 -15.75 -0.54
CA PRO A 98 18.32 -14.61 0.30
C PRO A 98 18.81 -13.33 -0.38
N LEU A 99 17.95 -12.32 -0.42
CA LEU A 99 18.26 -11.03 -1.04
C LEU A 99 17.81 -9.88 -0.16
N ASP A 100 18.49 -8.76 -0.31
CA ASP A 100 18.13 -7.52 0.35
C ASP A 100 17.05 -6.81 -0.46
N LEU A 101 15.79 -6.96 -0.04
CA LEU A 101 14.63 -6.38 -0.73
C LEU A 101 14.69 -4.86 -0.79
N VAL A 102 15.22 -4.23 0.27
CA VAL A 102 15.35 -2.77 0.34
C VAL A 102 16.33 -2.30 -0.72
N ARG A 103 17.50 -2.93 -0.78
CA ARG A 103 18.53 -2.59 -1.76
C ARG A 103 18.07 -2.89 -3.19
N PHE A 104 17.34 -4.00 -3.40
CA PHE A 104 16.77 -4.35 -4.69
C PHE A 104 15.79 -3.29 -5.20
N LEU A 105 14.83 -2.88 -4.36
CA LEU A 105 13.85 -1.85 -4.71
C LEU A 105 14.50 -0.48 -4.96
N GLN A 106 15.51 -0.12 -4.16
CA GLN A 106 16.28 1.12 -4.38
C GLN A 106 17.04 1.12 -5.70
N ASP A 107 17.61 -0.02 -6.09
CA ASP A 107 18.28 -0.16 -7.38
C ASP A 107 17.26 -0.09 -8.53
N GLN A 108 16.13 -0.79 -8.40
CA GLN A 108 15.04 -0.76 -9.37
C GLN A 108 14.47 0.65 -9.57
N LEU A 109 14.24 1.40 -8.49
CA LEU A 109 13.75 2.76 -8.55
C LEU A 109 14.73 3.66 -9.32
N ARG A 110 16.03 3.55 -9.03
CA ARG A 110 17.07 4.29 -9.76
C ARG A 110 17.09 3.93 -11.25
N GLN A 111 17.03 2.64 -11.57
CA GLN A 111 17.01 2.19 -12.96
C GLN A 111 15.77 2.70 -13.72
N GLN A 112 14.59 2.68 -13.10
CA GLN A 112 13.37 3.23 -13.70
C GLN A 112 13.48 4.74 -13.90
N GLU A 113 14.04 5.47 -12.93
CA GLU A 113 14.29 6.91 -13.05
C GLU A 113 15.25 7.26 -14.20
N ASP A 114 16.34 6.52 -14.32
CA ASP A 114 17.30 6.67 -15.43
C ASP A 114 16.65 6.35 -16.78
N GLU A 115 15.84 5.29 -16.86
CA GLU A 115 15.14 4.93 -18.09
C GLU A 115 14.12 6.00 -18.51
N ILE A 116 13.31 6.49 -17.57
CA ILE A 116 12.33 7.56 -17.82
C ILE A 116 13.05 8.84 -18.25
N ASN A 117 14.16 9.20 -17.61
CA ASN A 117 14.96 10.36 -17.99
C ASN A 117 15.55 10.21 -19.40
N ARG A 118 16.04 9.03 -19.76
CA ARG A 118 16.54 8.74 -21.11
C ARG A 118 15.40 8.83 -22.13
N GLN A 119 14.27 8.17 -21.89
CA GLN A 119 13.10 8.22 -22.77
C GLN A 119 12.58 9.63 -22.95
N ASN A 120 12.46 10.43 -21.88
CA ASN A 120 12.01 11.82 -21.98
C ASN A 120 13.00 12.71 -22.75
N ARG A 121 14.30 12.40 -22.74
CA ARG A 121 15.31 13.08 -23.57
C ARG A 121 15.24 12.67 -25.04
N HIS A 122 14.97 11.38 -25.31
CA HIS A 122 14.91 10.84 -26.68
C HIS A 122 13.55 11.06 -27.37
N HIS A 123 12.46 11.13 -26.59
CA HIS A 123 11.08 11.27 -27.05
C HIS A 123 10.36 12.40 -26.26
N PRO A 124 10.74 13.67 -26.48
CA PRO A 124 10.15 14.80 -25.76
C PRO A 124 8.66 15.03 -26.09
N GLU A 125 8.15 14.41 -27.16
CA GLU A 125 6.77 14.53 -27.62
C GLU A 125 5.78 13.71 -26.78
N GLN A 126 6.26 12.69 -26.07
CA GLN A 126 5.47 11.84 -25.19
C GLN A 126 6.22 11.65 -23.87
N PRO A 127 6.27 12.70 -23.02
CA PRO A 127 6.93 12.59 -21.73
C PRO A 127 6.20 11.56 -20.88
N ILE A 128 6.94 10.56 -20.40
CA ILE A 128 6.45 9.61 -19.43
C ILE A 128 6.33 10.35 -18.09
N ASP A 129 5.15 10.25 -17.48
CA ASP A 129 4.91 10.75 -16.14
C ASP A 129 5.73 9.93 -15.15
N ARG A 130 6.83 10.53 -14.69
CA ARG A 130 7.79 9.90 -13.78
C ARG A 130 7.12 9.50 -12.46
N ASP A 131 6.24 10.34 -11.93
CA ASP A 131 5.58 10.06 -10.66
C ASP A 131 4.61 8.89 -10.80
N ALA A 132 3.82 8.86 -11.89
CA ALA A 132 2.93 7.74 -12.16
C ALA A 132 3.69 6.41 -12.32
N ALA A 133 4.82 6.41 -13.04
CA ALA A 133 5.63 5.22 -13.29
C ALA A 133 6.34 4.70 -12.02
N LEU A 134 6.78 5.59 -11.13
CA LEU A 134 7.51 5.22 -9.91
C LEU A 134 6.60 4.98 -8.70
N ARG A 135 5.32 5.35 -8.78
CA ARG A 135 4.38 5.29 -7.64
C ARG A 135 4.33 3.90 -7.00
N LEU A 136 4.31 2.85 -7.82
CA LEU A 136 4.25 1.47 -7.33
C LEU A 136 5.55 1.10 -6.59
N THR A 137 6.71 1.35 -7.20
CA THR A 137 8.02 1.03 -6.61
C THR A 137 8.26 1.83 -5.32
N ARG A 138 7.82 3.09 -5.26
CA ARG A 138 7.87 3.91 -4.04
C ARG A 138 7.01 3.31 -2.92
N ARG A 139 5.77 2.94 -3.22
CA ARG A 139 4.89 2.28 -2.23
C ARG A 139 5.48 0.96 -1.72
N GLN A 140 6.05 0.16 -2.61
CA GLN A 140 6.73 -1.09 -2.22
C GLN A 140 7.92 -0.81 -1.29
N LEU A 141 8.67 0.27 -1.54
CA LEU A 141 9.78 0.70 -0.70
C LEU A 141 9.29 1.20 0.66
N GLU A 142 8.21 1.99 0.71
CA GLU A 142 7.57 2.40 1.96
C GLU A 142 7.14 1.19 2.81
N TRP A 143 6.64 0.13 2.17
CA TRP A 143 6.35 -1.13 2.86
C TRP A 143 7.60 -1.78 3.44
N MET A 144 8.68 -1.87 2.66
CA MET A 144 9.94 -2.45 3.16
C MET A 144 10.55 -1.59 4.27
N GLU A 145 10.46 -0.26 4.18
CA GLU A 145 10.89 0.65 5.25
C GLU A 145 10.02 0.51 6.49
N LYS A 146 8.71 0.32 6.35
CA LYS A 146 7.81 0.03 7.48
C LYS A 146 8.18 -1.29 8.14
N PHE A 147 8.47 -2.33 7.36
CA PHE A 147 8.94 -3.62 7.87
C PHE A 147 10.28 -3.48 8.59
N ALA A 148 11.25 -2.82 7.96
CA ALA A 148 12.58 -2.55 8.53
C ALA A 148 12.50 -1.68 9.78
N SER A 149 11.65 -0.67 9.83
CA SER A 149 11.44 0.21 10.99
C SER A 149 10.88 -0.56 12.18
N VAL A 150 9.97 -1.51 11.94
CA VAL A 150 9.45 -2.41 12.98
C VAL A 150 10.54 -3.36 13.50
N GLN A 151 11.48 -3.76 12.65
CA GLN A 151 12.65 -4.55 13.05
C GLN A 151 13.68 -3.68 13.81
N ALA A 152 13.97 -2.47 13.34
CA ALA A 152 14.91 -1.53 13.97
C ALA A 152 14.40 -1.01 15.33
N GLY A 153 13.09 -0.86 15.50
CA GLY A 153 12.45 -0.56 16.79
C GLY A 153 12.69 -1.64 17.86
N ARG A 154 13.21 -2.81 17.49
CA ARG A 154 13.67 -3.85 18.43
C ARG A 154 15.11 -3.67 18.89
N PHE A 155 15.92 -2.97 18.10
CA PHE A 155 17.32 -2.69 18.43
C PHE A 155 17.47 -1.47 19.35
N SER A 156 16.43 -0.65 19.52
CA SER A 156 16.42 0.47 20.47
C SER A 156 15.90 0.08 21.87
N GLY A 157 16.17 -1.14 22.32
CA GLY A 157 15.79 -1.64 23.65
C GLY A 157 16.84 -2.50 24.36
N ALA A 158 18.03 -2.70 23.77
CA ALA A 158 19.02 -3.66 24.28
C ALA A 158 20.35 -3.03 24.78
N LEU A 159 20.39 -1.71 25.04
CA LEU A 159 21.60 -1.04 25.56
C LEU A 159 21.36 -0.15 26.79
N ASP A 160 20.30 -0.38 27.58
CA ASP A 160 20.12 0.33 28.86
C ASP A 160 19.81 -0.65 30.01
N GLN A 161 20.62 -1.71 30.13
CA GLN A 161 20.62 -2.53 31.34
C GLN A 161 21.92 -3.30 31.55
N VAL A 162 23.04 -2.59 31.77
CA VAL A 162 24.16 -3.13 32.56
C VAL A 162 24.76 -1.99 33.39
N ILE A 163 24.30 -1.92 34.64
CA ILE A 163 24.97 -1.59 35.92
C ILE A 163 25.99 -0.43 35.91
#